data_AF-A0A1W9MBQ0-F1
#
_entry.id   AF-A0A1W9MBQ0-F1
#
_cell.length_a   1.000
_cell.length_b   1.000
_cell.length_c   1.000
_cell.angle_alpha   90.00
_cell.angle_beta   90.00
_cell.angle_gamma   90.00
#
_symmetry.space_group_name_H-M   'P 1'
#
loop_
_entity.id
_entity.type
_entity.pdbx_description
1 polymer ?
#
loop_
_entity_poly.entity_id
_entity_poly.type
_entity_poly.pdbx_seq_one_letter_code
_entity_poly.pdbx_strand_id
1 'polypeptide(L)'
;MKRITLFIAAVFILFVSRLAGADALIIDHYDTDITGLTAAEIQKAKDTLHIAYGHTSHGSQISTGMSGLVDFADHHGKGLTLPDNIFQYNTGGTGGALDLRDGVMAGDVGYYPDWVNNTRGYLGDVNPVTGMGTNNSDVNVIMWSWCGQVSGSTEASLIANYLTPMAELEAEYFNVTFVYMTGHLDGTGSTGNLNLRNQQIRDYVIANEKVLFDFADIESYDPDGSVNYMALLANDGNDYDSDGNGSRDKNWATDWQDSHTQGVDWYNVSSAHSTALNANLKAYAAWNLFVELAEDNGNTAVPEPSSLVLLGTGLVGLLGRRLRRSREILP
;
A
#
# COMPACT_ATOMS: atom_id res chain seq x y z
N MET A 1 39.04 51.65 -41.77
CA MET A 1 37.68 51.44 -41.21
C MET A 1 37.34 49.96 -41.33
N LYS A 2 37.61 49.15 -40.29
CA LYS A 2 37.26 47.72 -40.26
C LYS A 2 35.93 47.56 -39.52
N ARG A 3 34.92 47.00 -40.18
CA ARG A 3 33.61 46.71 -39.60
C ARG A 3 33.70 45.40 -38.83
N ILE A 4 33.40 45.44 -37.53
CA ILE A 4 33.24 44.27 -36.67
C ILE A 4 31.77 43.89 -36.71
N THR A 5 31.46 42.74 -37.29
CA THR A 5 30.11 42.16 -37.29
C THR A 5 29.95 41.31 -36.03
N LEU A 6 29.08 41.72 -35.12
CA LEU A 6 28.76 40.99 -33.89
C LEU A 6 27.70 39.91 -34.22
N PHE A 7 28.05 38.63 -34.11
CA PHE A 7 27.10 37.52 -34.16
C PHE A 7 26.53 37.31 -32.75
N ILE A 8 25.24 37.56 -32.57
CA ILE A 8 24.51 37.20 -31.34
C ILE A 8 23.97 35.78 -31.55
N ALA A 9 24.54 34.80 -30.86
CA ALA A 9 23.97 33.46 -30.76
C ALA A 9 22.83 33.48 -29.73
N ALA A 10 21.60 33.31 -30.20
CA ALA A 10 20.45 33.14 -29.32
C ALA A 10 20.48 31.72 -28.72
N VAL A 11 20.73 31.62 -27.42
CA VAL A 11 20.61 30.38 -26.65
C VAL A 11 19.13 30.19 -26.32
N PHE A 12 18.47 29.24 -26.99
CA PHE A 12 17.13 28.78 -26.59
C PHE A 12 17.28 27.82 -25.40
N ILE A 13 16.98 28.32 -24.20
CA ILE A 13 16.80 27.47 -23.01
C ILE A 13 15.40 26.87 -23.11
N LEU A 14 15.32 25.59 -23.49
CA LEU A 14 14.09 24.81 -23.36
C LEU A 14 13.83 24.57 -21.88
N PHE A 15 12.89 25.33 -21.31
CA PHE A 15 12.28 24.97 -20.03
C PHE A 15 11.39 23.76 -20.27
N VAL A 16 11.90 22.56 -19.98
CA VAL A 16 11.04 21.39 -19.76
C VAL A 16 10.39 21.60 -18.40
N SER A 17 9.17 22.13 -18.39
CA SER A 17 8.32 22.06 -17.21
C SER A 17 8.11 20.58 -16.88
N ARG A 18 8.70 20.13 -15.76
CA ARG A 18 8.25 18.88 -15.14
C ARG A 18 6.77 19.09 -14.81
N LEU A 19 5.90 18.33 -15.47
CA LEU A 19 4.57 18.10 -14.92
C LEU A 19 4.82 17.54 -13.53
N ALA A 20 4.24 18.15 -12.51
CA ALA A 20 4.25 17.59 -11.17
C ALA A 20 3.41 16.32 -11.21
N GLY A 21 4.07 15.17 -11.47
CA GLY A 21 3.51 13.85 -11.23
C GLY A 21 3.22 13.68 -9.74
N ALA A 22 2.27 12.81 -9.41
CA ALA A 22 2.06 12.42 -8.04
C ALA A 22 3.21 11.46 -7.67
N ASP A 23 3.92 11.69 -6.58
CA ASP A 23 4.93 10.73 -6.10
C ASP A 23 4.26 9.37 -5.80
N ALA A 24 5.02 8.27 -5.85
CA ALA A 24 4.54 6.95 -5.42
C ALA A 24 3.96 7.03 -3.99
N LEU A 25 2.85 6.32 -3.74
CA LEU A 25 2.28 6.16 -2.40
C LEU A 25 2.80 4.83 -1.84
N ILE A 26 3.67 4.89 -0.84
CA ILE A 26 4.25 3.71 -0.19
C ILE A 26 3.76 3.70 1.25
N ILE A 27 3.21 2.57 1.67
CA ILE A 27 2.72 2.32 3.02
C ILE A 27 3.60 1.23 3.62
N ASP A 28 4.41 1.61 4.61
CA ASP A 28 5.47 0.77 5.16
C ASP A 28 5.48 0.80 6.71
N HIS A 29 6.56 0.38 7.38
CA HIS A 29 6.61 0.39 8.85
C HIS A 29 6.41 1.77 9.48
N TYR A 30 6.70 2.87 8.76
CA TYR A 30 6.46 4.24 9.22
C TYR A 30 4.97 4.63 9.23
N ASP A 31 4.13 3.84 8.57
CA ASP A 31 2.69 4.06 8.45
C ASP A 31 1.89 3.13 9.37
N THR A 32 2.53 2.55 10.38
CA THR A 32 1.88 1.68 11.38
C THR A 32 1.32 2.46 12.58
N ASP A 33 1.47 3.79 12.61
CA ASP A 33 0.85 4.63 13.63
C ASP A 33 -0.55 5.09 13.21
N ILE A 34 -1.57 4.55 13.87
CA ILE A 34 -2.98 4.95 13.68
C ILE A 34 -3.44 6.06 14.64
N THR A 35 -2.62 6.45 15.62
CA THR A 35 -3.03 7.44 16.63
C THR A 35 -3.17 8.86 16.07
N GLY A 36 -2.58 9.10 14.89
CA GLY A 36 -2.72 10.33 14.13
C GLY A 36 -3.99 10.44 13.29
N LEU A 37 -4.73 9.34 13.09
CA LEU A 37 -5.93 9.33 12.26
C LEU A 37 -7.12 10.00 12.97
N THR A 38 -7.80 10.88 12.26
CA THR A 38 -9.03 11.52 12.74
C THR A 38 -10.27 10.75 12.29
N ALA A 39 -11.36 10.87 13.05
CA ALA A 39 -12.65 10.28 12.67
C ALA A 39 -13.15 10.76 11.29
N ALA A 40 -12.81 11.99 10.88
CA ALA A 40 -13.20 12.54 9.59
C ALA A 40 -12.43 11.89 8.42
N GLU A 41 -11.13 11.67 8.58
CA GLU A 41 -10.30 10.97 7.60
C GLU A 41 -10.77 9.52 7.43
N ILE A 42 -11.03 8.81 8.54
CA ILE A 42 -11.54 7.44 8.50
C ILE A 42 -12.93 7.38 7.86
N GLN A 43 -13.82 8.31 8.20
CA GLN A 43 -15.15 8.36 7.60
C GLN A 43 -15.08 8.64 6.09
N LYS A 44 -14.19 9.52 5.65
CA LYS A 44 -13.97 9.78 4.23
C LYS A 44 -13.52 8.50 3.50
N ALA A 45 -12.64 7.72 4.10
CA ALA A 45 -12.24 6.43 3.52
C ALA A 45 -13.42 5.47 3.38
N LYS A 46 -14.26 5.36 4.41
CA LYS A 46 -15.48 4.54 4.38
C LYS A 46 -16.48 5.00 3.32
N ASP A 47 -16.63 6.31 3.14
CA ASP A 47 -17.58 6.89 2.19
C ASP A 47 -17.10 6.80 0.73
N THR A 48 -15.78 6.67 0.51
CA THR A 48 -15.17 6.79 -0.82
C THR A 48 -14.75 5.43 -1.40
N LEU A 49 -14.28 4.51 -0.55
CA LEU A 49 -13.60 3.31 -1.03
C LEU A 49 -14.51 2.08 -1.05
N HIS A 50 -14.41 1.35 -2.16
CA HIS A 50 -14.98 0.03 -2.35
C HIS A 50 -13.85 -0.89 -2.82
N ILE A 51 -13.41 -1.77 -1.93
CA ILE A 51 -12.14 -2.49 -2.05
C ILE A 51 -12.44 -3.97 -2.26
N ALA A 52 -11.89 -4.56 -3.32
CA ALA A 52 -11.85 -6.01 -3.46
C ALA A 52 -10.44 -6.53 -3.15
N TYR A 53 -10.36 -7.50 -2.25
CA TYR A 53 -9.09 -8.05 -1.77
C TYR A 53 -9.02 -9.55 -1.98
N GLY A 54 -8.04 -9.99 -2.76
CA GLY A 54 -7.74 -11.40 -3.01
C GLY A 54 -6.50 -11.86 -2.26
N HIS A 55 -6.61 -12.94 -1.50
CA HIS A 55 -5.48 -13.47 -0.74
C HIS A 55 -5.72 -14.92 -0.30
N THR A 56 -4.63 -15.55 0.15
CA THR A 56 -4.67 -16.78 0.93
C THR A 56 -4.13 -16.51 2.35
N SER A 57 -3.35 -17.44 2.91
CA SER A 57 -2.99 -17.47 4.33
C SER A 57 -2.31 -16.19 4.83
N HIS A 58 -1.14 -15.79 4.30
CA HIS A 58 -0.43 -14.59 4.77
C HIS A 58 -1.26 -13.30 4.65
N GLY A 59 -1.99 -13.11 3.55
CA GLY A 59 -2.82 -11.92 3.37
C GLY A 59 -3.98 -11.80 4.38
N SER A 60 -4.44 -12.91 4.97
CA SER A 60 -5.48 -12.88 6.01
C SER A 60 -5.04 -12.16 7.29
N GLN A 61 -3.73 -11.92 7.47
CA GLN A 61 -3.22 -11.14 8.59
C GLN A 61 -3.78 -9.71 8.59
N ILE A 62 -4.00 -9.09 7.42
CA ILE A 62 -4.58 -7.75 7.31
C ILE A 62 -6.02 -7.75 7.85
N SER A 63 -6.90 -8.58 7.29
CA SER A 63 -8.31 -8.60 7.68
C SER A 63 -8.51 -9.10 9.11
N THR A 64 -7.74 -10.09 9.54
CA THR A 64 -7.80 -10.59 10.94
C THR A 64 -7.31 -9.53 11.94
N GLY A 65 -6.22 -8.82 11.61
CA GLY A 65 -5.74 -7.69 12.41
C GLY A 65 -6.78 -6.57 12.47
N MET A 66 -7.40 -6.21 11.33
CA MET A 66 -8.45 -5.19 11.27
C MET A 66 -9.68 -5.59 12.08
N SER A 67 -10.04 -6.87 12.11
CA SER A 67 -11.16 -7.37 12.92
C SER A 67 -10.91 -7.15 14.41
N GLY A 68 -9.70 -7.45 14.90
CA GLY A 68 -9.33 -7.21 16.31
C GLY A 68 -9.18 -5.72 16.64
N LEU A 69 -8.82 -4.88 15.66
CA LEU A 69 -8.66 -3.44 15.84
C LEU A 69 -9.95 -2.76 16.30
N VAL A 70 -11.11 -3.25 15.84
CA VAL A 70 -12.42 -2.67 16.22
C VAL A 70 -12.58 -2.67 17.75
N ASP A 71 -12.49 -3.85 18.37
CA ASP A 71 -12.63 -4.00 19.82
C ASP A 71 -11.50 -3.29 20.58
N PHE A 72 -10.28 -3.35 20.06
CA PHE A 72 -9.13 -2.68 20.68
C PHE A 72 -9.30 -1.15 20.72
N ALA A 73 -9.73 -0.53 19.63
CA ALA A 73 -9.94 0.91 19.56
C ALA A 73 -11.15 1.36 20.39
N ASP A 74 -12.25 0.60 20.37
CA ASP A 74 -13.46 0.87 21.17
C ASP A 74 -13.15 0.82 22.68
N HIS A 75 -12.16 0.02 23.10
CA HIS A 75 -11.64 -0.03 24.46
C HIS A 75 -10.45 0.91 24.73
N HIS A 76 -10.26 1.94 23.89
CA HIS A 76 -9.22 2.97 24.03
C HIS A 76 -7.77 2.46 23.93
N GLY A 77 -7.54 1.36 23.22
CA GLY A 77 -6.21 0.90 22.83
C GLY A 77 -5.38 2.03 22.20
N LYS A 78 -4.08 2.08 22.50
CA LYS A 78 -3.14 3.18 22.18
C LYS A 78 -3.62 4.58 22.63
N GLY A 79 -4.56 4.66 23.57
CA GLY A 79 -5.16 5.91 24.02
C GLY A 79 -6.11 6.54 23.00
N LEU A 80 -6.61 5.76 22.03
CA LEU A 80 -7.54 6.24 21.01
C LEU A 80 -8.85 6.73 21.63
N THR A 81 -9.28 7.92 21.21
CA THR A 81 -10.56 8.53 21.60
C THR A 81 -11.40 8.80 20.36
N LEU A 82 -11.65 7.75 19.58
CA LEU A 82 -12.48 7.79 18.40
C LEU A 82 -13.88 7.19 18.72
N PRO A 83 -14.91 7.47 17.90
CA PRO A 83 -16.22 6.85 18.08
C PRO A 83 -16.16 5.32 17.99
N ASP A 84 -17.05 4.63 18.72
CA ASP A 84 -17.16 3.17 18.65
C ASP A 84 -17.40 2.70 17.22
N ASN A 85 -16.82 1.55 16.85
CA ASN A 85 -16.91 0.93 15.52
C ASN A 85 -16.31 1.79 14.38
N ILE A 86 -15.48 2.80 14.69
CA ILE A 86 -14.88 3.65 13.66
C ILE A 86 -14.01 2.86 12.68
N PHE A 87 -13.40 1.76 13.11
CA PHE A 87 -12.58 0.88 12.26
C PHE A 87 -13.33 -0.36 11.77
N GLN A 88 -14.66 -0.38 11.87
CA GLN A 88 -15.45 -1.49 11.34
C GLN A 88 -15.37 -1.55 9.80
N TYR A 89 -15.25 -2.77 9.28
CA TYR A 89 -15.33 -3.07 7.85
C TYR A 89 -16.27 -4.26 7.61
N ASN A 90 -16.86 -4.34 6.43
CA ASN A 90 -17.55 -5.53 5.92
C ASN A 90 -17.76 -5.43 4.41
N THR A 91 -18.09 -6.55 3.78
CA THR A 91 -18.54 -6.56 2.38
C THR A 91 -19.81 -5.73 2.23
N GLY A 92 -19.73 -4.67 1.44
CA GLY A 92 -20.83 -3.75 1.12
C GLY A 92 -20.92 -2.51 2.01
N GLY A 93 -20.00 -2.30 2.95
CA GLY A 93 -19.95 -1.09 3.80
C GLY A 93 -21.20 -0.87 4.65
N THR A 94 -21.95 -1.93 4.93
CA THR A 94 -23.22 -1.86 5.63
C THR A 94 -23.04 -1.35 7.06
N GLY A 95 -23.97 -0.53 7.54
CA GLY A 95 -23.88 0.06 8.88
C GLY A 95 -22.85 1.18 9.03
N GLY A 96 -22.32 1.74 7.93
CA GLY A 96 -21.29 2.77 7.97
C GLY A 96 -19.88 2.21 8.18
N ALA A 97 -19.68 0.95 7.80
CA ALA A 97 -18.38 0.29 7.78
C ALA A 97 -17.63 0.59 6.47
N LEU A 98 -16.33 0.36 6.45
CA LEU A 98 -15.56 0.34 5.19
C LEU A 98 -16.02 -0.83 4.32
N ASP A 99 -16.29 -0.59 3.02
CA ASP A 99 -16.54 -1.66 2.05
C ASP A 99 -15.22 -2.33 1.66
N LEU A 100 -14.78 -3.27 2.50
CA LEU A 100 -13.68 -4.17 2.20
C LEU A 100 -14.25 -5.57 1.97
N ARG A 101 -14.21 -6.00 0.71
CA ARG A 101 -14.69 -7.28 0.23
C ARG A 101 -13.54 -8.29 0.31
N ASP A 102 -13.39 -8.87 1.50
CA ASP A 102 -12.32 -9.78 1.87
C ASP A 102 -12.48 -11.17 1.24
N GLY A 103 -11.42 -11.71 0.64
CA GLY A 103 -11.39 -13.06 0.06
C GLY A 103 -12.36 -13.29 -1.11
N VAL A 104 -12.79 -12.24 -1.81
CA VAL A 104 -13.80 -12.33 -2.89
C VAL A 104 -13.25 -12.80 -4.23
N MET A 105 -11.92 -12.79 -4.39
CA MET A 105 -11.22 -13.33 -5.55
C MET A 105 -10.38 -14.53 -5.11
N ALA A 106 -10.55 -15.67 -5.79
CA ALA A 106 -9.93 -16.92 -5.37
C ALA A 106 -8.41 -16.92 -5.54
N GLY A 107 -7.70 -17.52 -4.58
CA GLY A 107 -6.25 -17.64 -4.59
C GLY A 107 -5.52 -16.40 -4.09
N ASP A 108 -4.25 -16.29 -4.44
CA ASP A 108 -3.38 -15.15 -4.16
C ASP A 108 -2.64 -14.74 -5.44
N VAL A 109 -1.95 -13.61 -5.42
CA VAL A 109 -1.33 -13.02 -6.62
C VAL A 109 -0.19 -13.85 -7.21
N GLY A 110 0.26 -14.89 -6.50
CA GLY A 110 1.27 -15.81 -6.99
C GLY A 110 0.76 -16.84 -8.00
N TYR A 111 -0.55 -16.98 -8.17
CA TYR A 111 -1.15 -17.93 -9.11
C TYR A 111 -1.42 -17.27 -10.46
N TYR A 112 -0.37 -17.04 -11.27
CA TYR A 112 -0.54 -16.58 -12.65
C TYR A 112 -0.84 -17.74 -13.61
N PRO A 113 -1.80 -17.64 -14.54
CA PRO A 113 -2.61 -16.45 -14.87
C PRO A 113 -3.93 -16.32 -14.07
N ASP A 114 -4.19 -17.22 -13.11
CA ASP A 114 -5.48 -17.28 -12.40
C ASP A 114 -5.85 -15.99 -11.67
N TRP A 115 -4.92 -15.33 -10.96
CA TRP A 115 -5.21 -14.07 -10.25
C TRP A 115 -5.66 -12.94 -11.20
N VAL A 116 -5.07 -12.89 -12.41
CA VAL A 116 -5.45 -11.94 -13.47
C VAL A 116 -6.84 -12.26 -13.99
N ASN A 117 -7.10 -13.54 -14.27
CA ASN A 117 -8.40 -14.01 -14.75
C ASN A 117 -9.50 -13.77 -13.71
N ASN A 118 -9.19 -13.98 -12.43
CA ASN A 118 -10.10 -13.74 -11.31
C ASN A 118 -10.39 -12.24 -11.15
N THR A 119 -9.39 -11.39 -11.32
CA THR A 119 -9.57 -9.92 -11.31
C THR A 119 -10.49 -9.47 -12.44
N ARG A 120 -10.21 -9.89 -13.68
CA ARG A 120 -11.06 -9.57 -14.86
C ARG A 120 -12.47 -10.17 -14.72
N GLY A 121 -12.59 -11.39 -14.19
CA GLY A 121 -13.88 -12.02 -13.93
C GLY A 121 -14.71 -11.26 -12.88
N TYR A 122 -14.04 -10.78 -11.83
CA TYR A 122 -14.67 -10.02 -10.75
C TYR A 122 -15.12 -8.63 -11.21
N LEU A 123 -14.28 -7.89 -11.94
CA LEU A 123 -14.60 -6.57 -12.50
C LEU A 123 -15.47 -6.65 -13.77
N GLY A 124 -15.48 -7.77 -14.48
CA GLY A 124 -16.15 -7.90 -15.78
C GLY A 124 -15.46 -7.09 -16.88
N ASP A 125 -16.16 -6.88 -18.00
CA ASP A 125 -15.67 -6.02 -19.09
C ASP A 125 -15.44 -4.60 -18.59
N VAL A 126 -14.47 -3.89 -19.18
CA VAL A 126 -14.26 -2.47 -18.89
C VAL A 126 -15.36 -1.61 -19.51
N ASN A 127 -15.88 -0.65 -18.74
CA ASN A 127 -16.67 0.45 -19.28
C ASN A 127 -15.73 1.49 -19.93
N PRO A 128 -15.77 1.70 -21.26
CA PRO A 128 -14.82 2.56 -21.95
C PRO A 128 -14.98 4.05 -21.61
N VAL A 129 -16.09 4.45 -20.98
CA VAL A 129 -16.34 5.83 -20.56
C VAL A 129 -15.81 6.07 -19.15
N THR A 130 -16.10 5.16 -18.22
CA THR A 130 -15.75 5.36 -16.81
C THR A 130 -14.42 4.74 -16.42
N GLY A 131 -13.87 3.80 -17.20
CA GLY A 131 -12.66 3.04 -16.84
C GLY A 131 -12.87 2.05 -15.70
N MET A 132 -14.12 1.81 -15.31
CA MET A 132 -14.52 0.89 -14.24
C MET A 132 -14.92 -0.47 -14.82
N GLY A 133 -14.95 -1.49 -13.97
CA GLY A 133 -15.58 -2.76 -14.29
C GLY A 133 -17.10 -2.64 -14.52
N THR A 134 -17.64 -3.47 -15.40
CA THR A 134 -19.10 -3.62 -15.61
C THR A 134 -19.76 -4.51 -14.56
N ASN A 135 -18.99 -5.39 -13.94
CA ASN A 135 -19.39 -6.12 -12.72
C ASN A 135 -18.75 -5.43 -11.51
N ASN A 136 -19.46 -5.40 -10.38
CA ASN A 136 -18.98 -4.72 -9.17
C ASN A 136 -18.49 -3.29 -9.49
N SER A 137 -19.28 -2.54 -10.28
CA SER A 137 -18.88 -1.27 -10.91
C SER A 137 -18.59 -0.13 -9.93
N ASP A 138 -18.85 -0.35 -8.65
CA ASP A 138 -18.51 0.52 -7.54
C ASP A 138 -17.09 0.30 -7.00
N VAL A 139 -16.51 -0.90 -7.20
CA VAL A 139 -15.16 -1.25 -6.73
C VAL A 139 -14.11 -0.40 -7.43
N ASN A 140 -13.45 0.46 -6.65
CA ASN A 140 -12.45 1.42 -7.12
C ASN A 140 -11.05 1.13 -6.59
N VAL A 141 -10.87 0.10 -5.77
CA VAL A 141 -9.56 -0.37 -5.32
C VAL A 141 -9.48 -1.90 -5.44
N ILE A 142 -8.41 -2.38 -6.07
CA ILE A 142 -8.04 -3.80 -6.10
C ILE A 142 -6.76 -3.99 -5.29
N MET A 143 -6.82 -4.93 -4.36
CA MET A 143 -5.67 -5.39 -3.59
C MET A 143 -5.49 -6.89 -3.80
N TRP A 144 -4.25 -7.31 -3.89
CA TRP A 144 -3.89 -8.71 -3.76
C TRP A 144 -2.69 -8.89 -2.84
N SER A 145 -2.66 -10.00 -2.11
CA SER A 145 -1.48 -10.43 -1.37
C SER A 145 -0.78 -11.60 -2.01
N TRP A 146 0.47 -11.79 -1.60
CA TRP A 146 1.23 -13.01 -1.81
C TRP A 146 1.04 -13.99 -0.65
N CYS A 147 1.28 -15.27 -0.91
CA CYS A 147 1.69 -16.23 0.11
C CYS A 147 3.21 -16.46 -0.06
N GLY A 148 3.68 -17.68 -0.34
CA GLY A 148 5.12 -18.00 -0.48
C GLY A 148 5.71 -17.96 -1.89
N GLN A 149 4.93 -17.60 -2.92
CA GLN A 149 5.31 -17.78 -4.33
C GLN A 149 6.46 -16.86 -4.77
N VAL A 150 6.58 -15.66 -4.19
CA VAL A 150 7.67 -14.71 -4.51
C VAL A 150 9.03 -15.30 -4.14
N SER A 151 9.11 -16.12 -3.09
CA SER A 151 10.38 -16.64 -2.56
C SER A 151 11.16 -17.46 -3.59
N GLY A 152 10.46 -18.16 -4.49
CA GLY A 152 11.04 -18.92 -5.60
C GLY A 152 11.05 -18.21 -6.94
N SER A 153 10.54 -16.98 -7.03
CA SER A 153 10.40 -16.27 -8.29
C SER A 153 11.74 -15.75 -8.80
N THR A 154 11.98 -15.91 -10.10
CA THR A 154 13.07 -15.22 -10.80
C THR A 154 12.67 -13.78 -11.12
N GLU A 155 13.66 -12.94 -11.47
CA GLU A 155 13.43 -11.56 -11.90
C GLU A 155 12.49 -11.49 -13.11
N ALA A 156 12.74 -12.35 -14.12
CA ALA A 156 11.95 -12.40 -15.33
C ALA A 156 10.52 -12.89 -15.09
N SER A 157 10.33 -13.90 -14.23
CA SER A 157 8.98 -14.37 -13.88
C SER A 157 8.22 -13.35 -13.05
N LEU A 158 8.89 -12.61 -12.15
CA LEU A 158 8.22 -11.55 -11.39
C LEU A 158 7.72 -10.43 -12.32
N ILE A 159 8.50 -10.08 -13.33
CA ILE A 159 8.07 -9.12 -14.37
C ILE A 159 6.87 -9.70 -15.13
N ALA A 160 7.04 -10.88 -15.74
CA ALA A 160 6.07 -11.45 -16.65
C ALA A 160 4.73 -11.84 -15.99
N ASN A 161 4.76 -12.26 -14.72
CA ASN A 161 3.60 -12.84 -14.04
C ASN A 161 2.93 -11.89 -13.04
N TYR A 162 3.58 -10.77 -12.70
CA TYR A 162 3.06 -9.81 -11.74
C TYR A 162 3.16 -8.35 -12.20
N LEU A 163 4.36 -7.80 -12.42
CA LEU A 163 4.50 -6.37 -12.73
C LEU A 163 3.87 -5.99 -14.07
N THR A 164 4.07 -6.81 -15.11
CA THR A 164 3.44 -6.57 -16.43
C THR A 164 1.91 -6.71 -16.36
N PRO A 165 1.33 -7.79 -15.82
CA PRO A 165 -0.12 -7.90 -15.70
C PRO A 165 -0.76 -6.83 -14.80
N MET A 166 -0.09 -6.38 -13.72
CA MET A 166 -0.58 -5.26 -12.91
C MET A 166 -0.70 -3.98 -13.76
N ALA A 167 0.34 -3.65 -14.53
CA ALA A 167 0.31 -2.48 -15.41
C ALA A 167 -0.73 -2.60 -16.54
N GLU A 168 -0.95 -3.81 -17.06
CA GLU A 168 -2.02 -4.08 -18.04
C GLU A 168 -3.40 -3.85 -17.43
N LEU A 169 -3.66 -4.35 -16.22
CA LEU A 169 -4.92 -4.15 -15.50
C LEU A 169 -5.16 -2.67 -15.16
N GLU A 170 -4.13 -1.94 -14.74
CA GLU A 170 -4.21 -0.49 -14.51
C GLU A 170 -4.55 0.27 -15.80
N ALA A 171 -3.98 -0.12 -16.94
CA ALA A 171 -4.28 0.50 -18.22
C ALA A 171 -5.69 0.15 -18.73
N GLU A 172 -6.15 -1.08 -18.47
CA GLU A 172 -7.49 -1.54 -18.82
C GLU A 172 -8.55 -0.83 -17.97
N TYR A 173 -8.42 -0.87 -16.64
CA TYR A 173 -9.38 -0.29 -15.70
C TYR A 173 -8.86 1.04 -15.14
N PHE A 174 -8.75 2.05 -16.00
CA PHE A 174 -8.03 3.30 -15.72
C PHE A 174 -8.58 4.19 -14.59
N ASN A 175 -9.73 3.88 -14.01
CA ASN A 175 -10.27 4.54 -12.82
C ASN A 175 -10.32 3.63 -11.57
N VAL A 176 -9.71 2.44 -11.64
CA VAL A 176 -9.52 1.54 -10.51
C VAL A 176 -8.08 1.63 -10.05
N THR A 177 -7.87 1.86 -8.75
CA THR A 177 -6.53 1.84 -8.16
C THR A 177 -6.10 0.39 -7.89
N PHE A 178 -4.95 -0.01 -8.43
CA PHE A 178 -4.34 -1.31 -8.13
C PHE A 178 -3.19 -1.12 -7.14
N VAL A 179 -3.33 -1.72 -5.96
CA VAL A 179 -2.31 -1.66 -4.91
C VAL A 179 -1.32 -2.79 -5.12
N TYR A 180 -0.06 -2.44 -5.37
CA TYR A 180 1.04 -3.39 -5.38
C TYR A 180 1.36 -3.82 -3.95
N MET A 181 1.86 -5.04 -3.78
CA MET A 181 2.29 -5.57 -2.49
C MET A 181 3.63 -6.31 -2.62
N THR A 182 4.51 -6.18 -1.62
CA THR A 182 5.68 -7.07 -1.43
C THR A 182 5.25 -8.42 -0.84
N GLY A 183 6.12 -9.43 -0.91
CA GLY A 183 5.92 -10.70 -0.22
C GLY A 183 6.10 -10.58 1.30
N HIS A 184 6.21 -11.71 1.99
CA HIS A 184 6.62 -11.78 3.40
C HIS A 184 8.15 -11.83 3.53
N LEU A 185 8.68 -12.04 4.74
CA LEU A 185 10.07 -12.41 5.01
C LEU A 185 10.23 -13.94 5.06
N ASP A 186 11.33 -14.48 4.56
CA ASP A 186 11.68 -15.91 4.68
C ASP A 186 12.99 -16.14 5.46
N GLY A 187 13.56 -15.04 5.96
CA GLY A 187 14.82 -14.98 6.69
C GLY A 187 16.03 -15.47 5.92
N THR A 188 16.02 -15.30 4.60
CA THR A 188 17.22 -15.48 3.76
C THR A 188 18.11 -14.23 3.69
N GLY A 189 17.72 -13.15 4.38
CA GLY A 189 18.49 -11.93 4.54
C GLY A 189 18.55 -11.05 3.28
N SER A 190 19.39 -10.02 3.32
CA SER A 190 19.43 -8.97 2.29
C SER A 190 19.85 -9.47 0.90
N THR A 191 20.65 -10.54 0.84
CA THR A 191 21.08 -11.20 -0.40
C THR A 191 20.15 -12.34 -0.83
N GLY A 192 19.15 -12.65 -0.01
CA GLY A 192 18.15 -13.67 -0.27
C GLY A 192 17.26 -13.33 -1.47
N ASN A 193 16.82 -14.36 -2.19
CA ASN A 193 16.03 -14.16 -3.41
C ASN A 193 14.74 -13.37 -3.13
N LEU A 194 14.02 -13.70 -2.06
CA LEU A 194 12.78 -13.01 -1.70
C LEU A 194 13.02 -11.51 -1.46
N ASN A 195 14.07 -11.15 -0.71
CA ASN A 195 14.40 -9.74 -0.50
C ASN A 195 14.72 -9.01 -1.81
N LEU A 196 15.47 -9.64 -2.71
CA LEU A 196 15.77 -9.08 -4.04
C LEU A 196 14.52 -8.92 -4.91
N ARG A 197 13.53 -9.83 -4.80
CA ARG A 197 12.24 -9.71 -5.50
C ARG A 197 11.33 -8.66 -4.88
N ASN A 198 11.32 -8.51 -3.55
CA ASN A 198 10.63 -7.41 -2.88
C ASN A 198 11.23 -6.06 -3.27
N GLN A 199 12.56 -5.95 -3.33
CA GLN A 199 13.22 -4.73 -3.80
C GLN A 199 12.86 -4.40 -5.25
N GLN A 200 12.78 -5.41 -6.12
CA GLN A 200 12.35 -5.22 -7.49
C GLN A 200 10.91 -4.66 -7.61
N ILE A 201 10.00 -5.06 -6.71
CA ILE A 201 8.64 -4.50 -6.64
C ILE A 201 8.70 -3.04 -6.19
N ARG A 202 9.46 -2.74 -5.12
CA ARG A 202 9.64 -1.37 -4.60
C ARG A 202 10.19 -0.43 -5.68
N ASP A 203 11.26 -0.84 -6.35
CA ASP A 203 11.90 -0.07 -7.41
C ASP A 203 10.93 0.21 -8.56
N TYR A 204 10.13 -0.79 -8.94
CA TYR A 204 9.10 -0.62 -9.97
C TYR A 204 8.03 0.39 -9.54
N VAL A 205 7.52 0.29 -8.32
CA VAL A 205 6.49 1.21 -7.79
C VAL A 205 7.01 2.64 -7.74
N ILE A 206 8.22 2.85 -7.22
CA ILE A 206 8.86 4.17 -7.16
C ILE A 206 9.04 4.74 -8.57
N ALA A 207 9.59 3.95 -9.49
CA ALA A 207 9.89 4.40 -10.85
C ALA A 207 8.63 4.72 -11.68
N ASN A 208 7.48 4.14 -11.32
CA ASN A 208 6.22 4.28 -12.06
C ASN A 208 5.11 4.97 -11.26
N GLU A 209 5.46 5.64 -10.14
CA GLU A 209 4.52 6.44 -9.33
C GLU A 209 3.28 5.63 -8.86
N LYS A 210 3.50 4.39 -8.41
CA LYS A 210 2.43 3.45 -8.03
C LYS A 210 2.09 3.50 -6.54
N VAL A 211 1.02 2.78 -6.18
CA VAL A 211 0.64 2.52 -4.78
C VAL A 211 1.23 1.19 -4.32
N LEU A 212 1.91 1.17 -3.18
CA LEU A 212 2.51 -0.01 -2.56
C LEU A 212 2.06 -0.16 -1.11
N PHE A 213 1.60 -1.35 -0.76
CA PHE A 213 1.53 -1.85 0.61
C PHE A 213 2.76 -2.74 0.87
N ASP A 214 3.73 -2.25 1.63
CA ASP A 214 5.01 -2.94 1.80
C ASP A 214 4.97 -3.95 2.96
N PHE A 215 4.31 -5.07 2.70
CA PHE A 215 4.11 -6.16 3.65
C PHE A 215 5.41 -6.67 4.29
N ALA A 216 6.47 -6.85 3.49
CA ALA A 216 7.77 -7.29 3.97
C ALA A 216 8.47 -6.24 4.84
N ASP A 217 8.34 -4.96 4.50
CA ASP A 217 8.93 -3.89 5.30
C ASP A 217 8.24 -3.78 6.65
N ILE A 218 6.90 -3.76 6.70
CA ILE A 218 6.14 -3.77 7.96
C ILE A 218 6.55 -4.96 8.86
N GLU A 219 6.77 -6.14 8.27
CA GLU A 219 7.19 -7.35 8.98
C GLU A 219 8.67 -7.34 9.44
N SER A 220 9.46 -6.38 8.95
CA SER A 220 10.88 -6.23 9.28
C SER A 220 11.14 -5.39 10.52
N TYR A 221 10.13 -4.74 11.11
CA TYR A 221 10.31 -3.81 12.22
C TYR A 221 9.33 -4.08 13.36
N ASP A 222 9.81 -3.85 14.58
CA ASP A 222 8.96 -3.73 15.74
C ASP A 222 8.20 -2.38 15.73
N PRO A 223 7.20 -2.19 16.62
CA PRO A 223 6.48 -0.93 16.71
C PRO A 223 7.34 0.31 17.03
N ASP A 224 8.55 0.13 17.55
CA ASP A 224 9.49 1.22 17.84
C ASP A 224 10.28 1.65 16.58
N GLY A 225 10.28 0.82 15.52
CA GLY A 225 10.88 1.10 14.22
C GLY A 225 12.41 1.22 14.25
N SER A 226 13.05 0.83 15.35
CA SER A 226 14.47 1.11 15.59
C SER A 226 15.40 -0.01 15.12
N VAL A 227 14.87 -1.22 14.93
CA VAL A 227 15.64 -2.41 14.53
C VAL A 227 15.03 -2.98 13.24
N ASN A 228 15.87 -3.10 12.21
CA ASN A 228 15.52 -3.85 11.00
C ASN A 228 15.87 -5.34 11.19
N TYR A 229 14.86 -6.14 11.51
CA TYR A 229 14.98 -7.57 11.75
C TYR A 229 15.22 -8.39 10.47
N MET A 230 14.90 -7.89 9.27
CA MET A 230 15.27 -8.56 8.01
C MET A 230 16.80 -8.71 7.89
N ALA A 231 17.56 -7.70 8.34
CA ALA A 231 19.01 -7.77 8.40
C ALA A 231 19.53 -8.81 9.41
N LEU A 232 18.69 -9.21 10.37
CA LEU A 232 18.94 -10.25 11.37
C LEU A 232 18.30 -11.59 10.97
N LEU A 233 18.15 -11.83 9.67
CA LEU A 233 17.59 -13.07 9.11
C LEU A 233 16.17 -13.38 9.59
N ALA A 234 15.36 -12.36 9.90
CA ALA A 234 14.00 -12.60 10.37
C ALA A 234 13.11 -13.26 9.31
N ASN A 235 12.24 -14.18 9.73
CA ASN A 235 11.23 -14.82 8.88
C ASN A 235 9.81 -14.30 9.17
N ASP A 236 8.84 -14.84 8.44
CA ASP A 236 7.41 -14.57 8.58
C ASP A 236 6.83 -14.96 9.95
N GLY A 237 7.49 -15.89 10.64
CA GLY A 237 7.25 -16.23 12.05
C GLY A 237 7.65 -15.16 13.06
N ASN A 238 8.30 -14.09 12.63
CA ASN A 238 8.96 -13.07 13.46
C ASN A 238 10.20 -13.59 14.23
N ASP A 239 10.69 -14.80 13.90
CA ASP A 239 11.91 -15.35 14.47
C ASP A 239 13.13 -14.71 13.82
N TYR A 240 14.16 -14.37 14.59
CA TYR A 240 15.38 -13.71 14.09
C TYR A 240 16.65 -14.26 14.77
N ASP A 241 17.79 -14.06 14.13
CA ASP A 241 19.13 -14.42 14.61
C ASP A 241 19.69 -13.27 15.46
N SER A 242 19.65 -13.42 16.79
CA SER A 242 19.96 -12.35 17.72
C SER A 242 21.46 -12.18 18.02
N ASP A 243 22.28 -13.17 17.68
CA ASP A 243 23.73 -13.18 17.94
C ASP A 243 24.59 -13.30 16.66
N GLY A 244 23.96 -13.43 15.49
CA GLY A 244 24.62 -13.50 14.19
C GLY A 244 25.26 -14.86 13.90
N ASN A 245 24.83 -15.93 14.56
CA ASN A 245 25.40 -17.26 14.41
C ASN A 245 24.80 -18.05 13.22
N GLY A 246 23.82 -17.48 12.52
CA GLY A 246 23.10 -18.09 11.40
C GLY A 246 21.88 -18.92 11.81
N SER A 247 21.52 -18.95 13.10
CA SER A 247 20.33 -19.62 13.63
C SER A 247 19.40 -18.62 14.28
N ARG A 248 18.12 -18.67 13.92
CA ARG A 248 17.10 -17.87 14.59
C ARG A 248 16.86 -18.44 15.99
N ASP A 249 17.04 -17.61 17.00
CA ASP A 249 17.02 -17.99 18.42
C ASP A 249 16.09 -17.11 19.28
N LYS A 250 15.52 -16.05 18.69
CA LYS A 250 14.56 -15.15 19.33
C LYS A 250 13.40 -14.80 18.42
N ASN A 251 12.35 -14.22 19.00
CA ASN A 251 11.17 -13.76 18.29
C ASN A 251 10.87 -12.30 18.65
N TRP A 252 11.03 -11.38 17.70
CA TRP A 252 10.98 -9.95 17.99
C TRP A 252 9.59 -9.48 18.44
N ALA A 253 8.54 -10.09 17.88
CA ALA A 253 7.18 -9.73 18.21
C ALA A 253 6.83 -10.16 19.63
N THR A 254 7.25 -11.36 20.03
CA THR A 254 7.08 -11.86 21.40
C THR A 254 7.88 -11.03 22.39
N ASP A 255 9.15 -10.73 22.10
CA ASP A 255 10.00 -9.91 22.95
C ASP A 255 9.39 -8.50 23.18
N TRP A 256 8.82 -7.90 22.14
CA TRP A 256 8.12 -6.62 22.25
C TRP A 256 6.82 -6.77 23.07
N GLN A 257 6.01 -7.80 22.80
CA GLN A 257 4.78 -8.05 23.55
C GLN A 257 5.01 -8.26 25.04
N ASP A 258 6.05 -9.00 25.43
CA ASP A 258 6.38 -9.29 26.84
C ASP A 258 6.83 -8.05 27.63
N SER A 259 7.25 -7.00 26.93
CA SER A 259 7.61 -5.71 27.52
C SER A 259 6.48 -4.68 27.49
N HIS A 260 5.32 -5.01 26.91
CA HIS A 260 4.18 -4.12 26.69
C HIS A 260 2.85 -4.72 27.21
N THR A 261 1.82 -3.89 27.33
CA THR A 261 0.54 -4.30 27.92
C THR A 261 -0.50 -4.61 26.85
N GLN A 262 -0.98 -5.86 26.81
CA GLN A 262 -2.11 -6.25 25.96
C GLN A 262 -3.37 -5.46 26.33
N GLY A 263 -4.13 -5.01 25.33
CA GLY A 263 -5.30 -4.15 25.47
C GLY A 263 -4.96 -2.67 25.60
N VAL A 264 -3.68 -2.32 25.77
CA VAL A 264 -3.20 -0.93 25.79
C VAL A 264 -2.30 -0.68 24.59
N ASP A 265 -1.25 -1.47 24.42
CA ASP A 265 -0.23 -1.23 23.40
C ASP A 265 -0.46 -2.09 22.13
N TRP A 266 -1.05 -3.27 22.33
CA TRP A 266 -1.35 -4.26 21.29
C TRP A 266 -2.55 -5.13 21.69
N TYR A 267 -3.11 -5.89 20.76
CA TYR A 267 -4.21 -6.83 21.01
C TYR A 267 -3.93 -8.21 20.40
N ASN A 268 -4.53 -9.24 21.00
CA ASN A 268 -4.31 -10.61 20.57
C ASN A 268 -5.31 -11.03 19.49
N VAL A 269 -4.80 -11.54 18.37
CA VAL A 269 -5.55 -12.15 17.27
C VAL A 269 -4.78 -13.35 16.73
N SER A 270 -5.47 -14.26 16.05
CA SER A 270 -4.76 -15.24 15.23
C SER A 270 -4.04 -14.51 14.09
N SER A 271 -2.81 -14.93 13.80
CA SER A 271 -2.02 -14.39 12.69
C SER A 271 -1.41 -15.56 11.93
N ALA A 272 -1.76 -15.71 10.65
CA ALA A 272 -1.30 -16.84 9.86
C ALA A 272 0.23 -16.79 9.69
N HIS A 273 0.92 -17.87 10.10
CA HIS A 273 2.39 -18.00 10.05
C HIS A 273 3.19 -16.99 10.87
N SER A 274 2.54 -16.20 11.73
CA SER A 274 3.16 -15.05 12.38
C SER A 274 2.58 -14.81 13.78
N THR A 275 3.09 -13.80 14.47
CA THR A 275 2.61 -13.38 15.80
C THR A 275 1.51 -12.33 15.66
N ALA A 276 0.63 -12.21 16.67
CA ALA A 276 -0.49 -11.27 16.68
C ALA A 276 -0.05 -9.82 16.42
N LEU A 277 1.07 -9.38 17.01
CA LEU A 277 1.58 -8.02 16.85
C LEU A 277 1.80 -7.63 15.38
N ASN A 278 2.31 -8.54 14.57
CA ASN A 278 2.55 -8.29 13.14
C ASN A 278 1.24 -8.06 12.37
N ALA A 279 0.18 -8.81 12.70
CA ALA A 279 -1.16 -8.57 12.14
C ALA A 279 -1.73 -7.20 12.58
N ASN A 280 -1.47 -6.79 13.83
CA ASN A 280 -1.87 -5.47 14.31
C ASN A 280 -1.19 -4.36 13.49
N LEU A 281 0.13 -4.44 13.30
CA LEU A 281 0.89 -3.47 12.51
C LEU A 281 0.38 -3.38 11.06
N LYS A 282 0.08 -4.52 10.43
CA LYS A 282 -0.48 -4.55 9.07
C LYS A 282 -1.89 -3.98 9.00
N ALA A 283 -2.71 -4.18 10.03
CA ALA A 283 -4.02 -3.56 10.12
C ALA A 283 -3.93 -2.03 10.28
N TYR A 284 -2.97 -1.55 11.08
CA TYR A 284 -2.70 -0.13 11.26
C TYR A 284 -2.28 0.52 9.93
N ALA A 285 -1.31 -0.09 9.25
CA ALA A 285 -0.85 0.34 7.94
C ALA A 285 -1.97 0.32 6.90
N ALA A 286 -2.85 -0.69 6.92
CA ALA A 286 -3.97 -0.78 5.99
C ALA A 286 -4.94 0.41 6.16
N TRP A 287 -5.24 0.82 7.41
CA TRP A 287 -6.05 2.01 7.63
C TRP A 287 -5.39 3.30 7.15
N ASN A 288 -4.08 3.46 7.36
CA ASN A 288 -3.34 4.58 6.79
C ASN A 288 -3.37 4.57 5.25
N LEU A 289 -3.21 3.40 4.61
CA LEU A 289 -3.38 3.25 3.16
C LEU A 289 -4.77 3.74 2.71
N PHE A 290 -5.84 3.30 3.37
CA PHE A 290 -7.20 3.64 2.98
C PHE A 290 -7.50 5.13 3.15
N VAL A 291 -6.98 5.76 4.20
CA VAL A 291 -7.11 7.20 4.39
C VAL A 291 -6.37 7.96 3.28
N GLU A 292 -5.12 7.61 2.97
CA GLU A 292 -4.35 8.25 1.90
C GLU A 292 -5.01 8.06 0.53
N LEU A 293 -5.51 6.86 0.22
CA LEU A 293 -6.25 6.59 -1.01
C LEU A 293 -7.53 7.41 -1.14
N ALA A 294 -8.27 7.61 -0.04
CA ALA A 294 -9.49 8.41 -0.06
C ALA A 294 -9.20 9.92 -0.24
N GLU A 295 -8.07 10.41 0.27
CA GLU A 295 -7.61 11.77 0.01
C GLU A 295 -7.26 11.99 -1.46
N ASP A 296 -6.58 11.03 -2.08
CA ASP A 296 -6.22 11.08 -3.51
C ASP A 296 -7.45 10.90 -4.43
N ASN A 297 -8.32 9.92 -4.15
CA ASN A 297 -9.55 9.68 -4.92
C ASN A 297 -10.61 10.78 -4.75
N GLY A 298 -10.57 11.53 -3.64
CA GLY A 298 -11.40 12.73 -3.47
C GLY A 298 -10.97 13.91 -4.36
N ASN A 299 -9.76 13.87 -4.93
CA ASN A 299 -9.19 14.93 -5.77
C ASN A 299 -9.25 14.62 -7.28
N THR A 300 -9.70 13.43 -7.70
CA THR A 300 -9.85 13.06 -9.12
C THR A 300 -11.23 13.40 -9.70
N ALA A 301 -11.93 14.39 -9.12
CA ALA A 301 -13.10 14.99 -9.75
C ALA A 301 -12.77 15.31 -11.23
N VAL A 302 -13.45 14.56 -12.10
CA VAL A 302 -13.32 14.47 -13.56
C VAL A 302 -12.65 15.71 -14.18
N PRO A 303 -11.50 15.57 -14.88
CA PRO A 303 -11.11 16.63 -15.79
C PRO A 303 -12.19 16.69 -16.87
N GLU A 304 -13.02 17.73 -16.83
CA GLU A 304 -13.87 18.12 -17.94
C GLU A 304 -13.02 18.08 -19.23
N PRO A 305 -13.50 17.45 -20.32
CA PRO A 305 -12.72 17.35 -21.54
C PRO A 305 -12.36 18.77 -21.98
N SER A 306 -11.05 19.05 -22.04
CA SER A 306 -10.48 20.35 -22.29
C SER A 306 -11.08 21.03 -23.52
N SER A 307 -12.15 21.80 -23.33
CA SER A 307 -12.59 22.78 -24.31
C SER A 307 -11.53 23.87 -24.31
N LEU A 308 -10.76 23.92 -25.40
CA LEU A 308 -9.74 24.92 -25.67
C LEU A 308 -10.35 26.32 -25.62
N VAL A 309 -10.33 26.97 -24.46
CA VAL A 309 -10.69 28.39 -24.32
C VAL A 309 -9.44 29.16 -23.90
N LEU A 310 -8.83 29.76 -24.90
CA LEU A 310 -7.79 30.77 -24.79
C LEU A 310 -8.41 32.05 -24.20
N LEU A 311 -8.00 32.45 -22.99
CA LEU A 311 -7.96 33.80 -22.38
C LEU A 311 -7.51 33.59 -20.92
N GLY A 312 -6.36 34.04 -20.45
CA GLY A 312 -6.03 35.46 -20.25
C GLY A 312 -6.16 35.83 -18.77
N THR A 313 -5.02 35.91 -18.08
CA THR A 313 -4.77 36.57 -16.76
C THR A 313 -5.48 36.08 -15.49
N GLY A 314 -4.71 35.36 -14.66
CA GLY A 314 -4.49 35.63 -13.21
C GLY A 314 -5.64 35.52 -12.22
N LEU A 315 -5.58 34.54 -11.31
CA LEU A 315 -5.57 34.79 -9.86
C LEU A 315 -5.14 33.55 -9.07
N VAL A 316 -4.50 33.82 -7.95
CA VAL A 316 -3.94 32.91 -6.95
C VAL A 316 -5.03 32.05 -6.28
N GLY A 317 -4.77 30.76 -6.18
CA GLY A 317 -5.48 29.81 -5.31
C GLY A 317 -4.48 28.83 -4.70
N LEU A 318 -3.71 29.30 -3.71
CA LEU A 318 -2.82 28.45 -2.93
C LEU A 318 -3.68 27.69 -1.91
N LEU A 319 -4.36 26.62 -2.34
CA LEU A 319 -4.89 25.61 -1.43
C LEU A 319 -3.70 24.77 -0.96
N GLY A 320 -3.40 24.88 0.33
CA GLY A 320 -2.28 24.20 0.97
C GLY A 320 -2.45 22.69 0.86
N ARG A 321 -1.75 22.08 -0.09
CA ARG A 321 -1.36 20.67 0.01
C ARG A 321 -0.54 20.55 1.29
N ARG A 322 -0.95 19.66 2.20
CA ARG A 322 -0.01 19.10 3.18
C ARG A 322 1.18 18.62 2.36
N LEU A 323 2.38 19.11 2.65
CA LEU A 323 3.59 18.55 2.07
C LEU A 323 3.54 17.06 2.39
N ARG A 324 3.34 16.21 1.36
CA ARG A 324 3.60 14.77 1.44
C ARG A 324 4.99 14.67 2.08
N ARG A 325 5.13 13.83 3.11
CA ARG A 325 6.44 13.58 3.73
C ARG A 325 7.30 12.91 2.65
N SER A 326 7.94 13.69 1.79
CA SER A 326 9.01 13.22 0.93
C SER A 326 10.10 12.73 1.88
N ARG A 327 10.28 11.42 1.97
CA ARG A 327 11.33 10.83 2.78
C ARG A 327 12.15 9.90 1.91
N GLU A 328 13.46 10.11 1.98
CA GLU A 328 14.45 9.26 1.34
C GLU A 328 14.30 7.86 1.92
N ILE A 329 13.92 6.92 1.07
CA ILE A 329 13.98 5.48 1.34
C ILE A 329 15.47 5.17 1.45
N LEU A 330 15.96 4.98 2.67
CA LEU A 330 17.32 4.48 2.87
C LEU A 330 17.33 2.98 2.54
N PRO A 331 18.36 2.50 1.82
CA PRO A 331 18.44 1.14 1.30
C PRO A 331 18.50 0.05 2.36
#